data_AF-A0A9E2YQE9-F1
#
_entry.id   AF-A0A9E2YQE9-F1
#
_cell.length_a   1.000
_cell.length_b   1.000
_cell.length_c   1.000
_cell.angle_alpha   90.00
_cell.angle_beta   90.00
_cell.angle_gamma   90.00
#
_symmetry.space_group_name_H-M   'P 1'
#
loop_
_entity.id
_entity.type
_entity.pdbx_description
1 polymer ?
#
loop_
_entity_poly.entity_id
_entity_poly.type
_entity_poly.pdbx_seq_one_letter_code
_entity_poly.pdbx_strand_id
1 'polypeptide(L)'
;MRLFALLLALSPLRAAELKLPHEFEEPARLALSAPPEFAAAALLRLVESGRVQDEQTKRTLLDEAFDLAAHSHFQIAMRAPSSQSDSAAASLAKAYALHLDSASLQSRAVLAMLQFNRVRAREMFLSMPQPELPALTCKDALVYDVEAFYRALGAVARSGFSAKERARQDHVSLLLQYAGGVHTAAQVDPMNAAIA
;
A
#
# COMPACT_ATOMS: atom_id res chain seq x y z
N MET A 1 37.59 -12.84 30.14
CA MET A 1 36.38 -13.68 30.16
C MET A 1 35.17 -12.78 30.36
N ARG A 2 34.60 -12.23 29.27
CA ARG A 2 33.38 -11.41 29.31
C ARG A 2 32.41 -12.03 28.30
N LEU A 3 31.46 -12.81 28.80
CA LEU A 3 30.34 -13.32 28.01
C LEU A 3 29.41 -12.14 27.70
N PHE A 4 29.31 -11.78 26.42
CA PHE A 4 28.32 -10.83 25.92
C PHE A 4 27.01 -11.60 25.74
N ALA A 5 26.03 -11.36 26.62
CA ALA A 5 24.69 -11.92 26.49
C ALA A 5 23.97 -11.18 25.34
N LEU A 6 23.68 -11.91 24.27
CA LEU A 6 22.87 -11.44 23.15
C LEU A 6 21.39 -11.46 23.58
N LEU A 7 20.85 -10.32 24.01
CA LEU A 7 19.42 -10.12 24.20
C LEU A 7 18.77 -10.00 22.82
N LEU A 8 18.20 -11.11 22.33
CA LEU A 8 17.21 -11.12 21.25
C LEU A 8 16.00 -10.30 21.74
N ALA A 9 15.89 -9.07 21.27
CA ALA A 9 14.68 -8.27 21.40
C ALA A 9 13.59 -8.92 20.53
N LEU A 10 12.82 -9.81 21.15
CA LEU A 10 11.55 -10.28 20.62
C LEU A 10 10.62 -9.05 20.64
N SER A 11 10.51 -8.35 19.51
CA SER A 11 9.45 -7.36 19.34
C SER A 11 8.12 -8.07 19.61
N PRO A 12 7.29 -7.58 20.54
CA PRO A 12 5.99 -8.20 20.74
C PRO A 12 5.23 -8.00 19.43
N LEU A 13 4.91 -9.11 18.74
CA LEU A 13 3.83 -9.09 17.75
C LEU A 13 2.65 -8.47 18.47
N ARG A 14 2.23 -7.28 18.05
CA ARG A 14 1.02 -6.63 18.53
C ARG A 14 -0.14 -7.44 17.97
N ALA A 15 -0.42 -8.60 18.57
CA ALA A 15 -1.68 -9.31 18.38
C ALA A 15 -2.74 -8.52 19.15
N ALA A 16 -3.09 -7.33 18.65
CA ALA A 16 -4.38 -6.76 18.97
C ALA A 16 -5.39 -7.76 18.41
N GLU A 17 -6.16 -8.41 19.28
CA GLU A 17 -7.17 -9.35 18.86
C GLU A 17 -8.21 -8.57 18.05
N LEU A 18 -8.20 -8.77 16.73
CA LEU A 18 -9.19 -8.19 15.83
C LEU A 18 -10.56 -8.71 16.23
N LYS A 19 -11.41 -7.83 16.74
CA LYS A 19 -12.80 -8.15 17.07
C LYS A 19 -13.58 -8.30 15.77
N LEU A 20 -13.68 -9.52 15.28
CA LEU A 20 -14.38 -9.87 14.04
C LEU A 20 -15.58 -10.78 14.35
N PRO A 21 -16.59 -10.82 13.46
CA PRO A 21 -17.59 -11.88 13.51
C PRO A 21 -16.93 -13.27 13.42
N HIS A 22 -17.49 -14.26 14.12
CA HIS A 22 -16.95 -15.62 14.23
C HIS A 22 -16.59 -16.27 12.87
N GLU A 23 -17.35 -15.98 11.82
CA GLU A 23 -17.09 -16.49 10.46
C GLU A 23 -15.78 -16.02 9.82
N PHE A 24 -15.17 -14.94 10.35
CA PHE A 24 -13.94 -14.34 9.85
C PHE A 24 -12.76 -14.43 10.81
N GLU A 25 -12.99 -14.80 12.08
CA GLU A 25 -11.95 -14.92 13.10
C GLU A 25 -10.82 -15.88 12.69
N GLU A 26 -11.17 -17.10 12.28
CA GLU A 26 -10.20 -18.13 11.91
C GLU A 26 -9.38 -17.76 10.65
N PRO A 27 -10.00 -17.36 9.52
CA PRO A 27 -9.24 -16.88 8.36
C PRO A 27 -8.33 -15.70 8.68
N ALA A 28 -8.79 -14.73 9.47
CA ALA A 28 -7.97 -13.59 9.87
C ALA A 28 -6.81 -14.03 10.76
N ARG A 29 -7.05 -14.90 11.74
CA ARG A 29 -6.00 -15.45 12.61
C ARG A 29 -4.91 -16.16 11.81
N LEU A 30 -5.29 -16.99 10.83
CA LEU A 30 -4.34 -17.65 9.95
C LEU A 30 -3.53 -16.65 9.12
N ALA A 31 -4.20 -15.63 8.56
CA ALA A 31 -3.53 -14.56 7.82
C ALA A 31 -2.48 -13.84 8.69
N LEU A 32 -2.84 -13.49 9.92
CA LEU A 32 -1.97 -12.78 10.87
C LEU A 32 -0.79 -13.62 11.36
N SER A 33 -0.79 -14.94 11.13
CA SER A 33 0.36 -15.80 11.43
C SER A 33 1.45 -15.75 10.35
N ALA A 34 1.15 -15.15 9.19
CA ALA A 34 2.09 -14.99 8.09
C ALA A 34 2.90 -13.69 8.22
N PRO A 35 4.00 -13.52 7.44
CA PRO A 35 4.67 -12.23 7.32
C PRO A 35 3.72 -11.11 6.89
N PRO A 36 4.02 -9.84 7.24
CA PRO A 36 3.08 -8.73 7.15
C PRO A 36 2.49 -8.51 5.74
N GLU A 37 3.30 -8.66 4.69
CA GLU A 37 2.84 -8.50 3.30
C GLU A 37 1.76 -9.53 2.91
N PHE A 38 1.90 -10.77 3.39
CA PHE A 38 0.94 -11.84 3.13
C PHE A 38 -0.30 -11.70 4.00
N ALA A 39 -0.12 -11.32 5.27
CA ALA A 39 -1.22 -11.03 6.18
C ALA A 39 -2.10 -9.90 5.61
N ALA A 40 -1.51 -8.77 5.24
CA ALA A 40 -2.21 -7.64 4.62
C ALA A 40 -2.93 -8.06 3.32
N ALA A 41 -2.24 -8.78 2.43
CA ALA A 41 -2.85 -9.25 1.19
C ALA A 41 -4.04 -10.20 1.42
N ALA A 42 -3.96 -11.07 2.42
CA ALA A 42 -5.04 -11.99 2.77
C ALA A 42 -6.25 -11.25 3.37
N LEU A 43 -6.03 -10.29 4.28
CA LEU A 43 -7.11 -9.46 4.85
C LEU A 43 -7.79 -8.60 3.76
N LEU A 44 -7.01 -7.99 2.86
CA LEU A 44 -7.54 -7.28 1.70
C LEU A 44 -8.43 -8.20 0.85
N ARG A 45 -7.93 -9.41 0.55
CA ARG A 45 -8.67 -10.38 -0.26
C ARG A 45 -9.96 -10.85 0.40
N LEU A 46 -10.00 -10.91 1.74
CA LEU A 46 -11.22 -11.23 2.49
C LEU A 46 -12.28 -10.15 2.27
N VAL A 47 -11.91 -8.86 2.34
CA VAL A 47 -12.82 -7.74 2.07
C VAL A 47 -13.23 -7.70 0.59
N GLU A 48 -12.26 -7.83 -0.33
CA GLU A 48 -12.46 -7.82 -1.79
C GLU A 48 -13.34 -8.99 -2.27
N SER A 49 -13.43 -10.09 -1.51
CA SER A 49 -14.33 -11.21 -1.82
C SER A 49 -15.82 -10.84 -1.79
N GLY A 50 -16.16 -9.69 -1.19
CA GLY A 50 -17.53 -9.25 -1.02
C GLY A 50 -18.33 -10.05 0.01
N ARG A 51 -17.70 -10.99 0.74
CA ARG A 51 -18.37 -11.79 1.79
C ARG A 51 -18.57 -11.03 3.08
N VAL A 52 -17.65 -10.14 3.43
CA VAL A 52 -17.80 -9.24 4.57
C VAL A 52 -18.80 -8.16 4.18
N GLN A 53 -20.01 -8.18 4.75
CA GLN A 53 -21.06 -7.19 4.41
C GLN A 53 -21.04 -5.99 5.34
N ASP A 54 -20.82 -6.23 6.63
CA ASP A 54 -20.80 -5.21 7.67
C ASP A 54 -19.66 -4.20 7.44
N GLU A 55 -20.02 -2.91 7.34
CA GLU A 55 -19.07 -1.83 7.05
C GLU A 55 -18.03 -1.65 8.16
N GLN A 56 -18.41 -1.89 9.42
CA GLN A 56 -17.50 -1.77 10.55
C GLN A 56 -16.42 -2.87 10.51
N THR A 57 -16.82 -4.09 10.15
CA THR A 57 -15.91 -5.22 9.94
C THR A 57 -15.01 -4.98 8.74
N LYS A 58 -15.54 -4.50 7.60
CA LYS A 58 -14.72 -4.09 6.44
C LYS A 58 -13.68 -3.07 6.84
N ARG A 59 -14.10 -2.02 7.55
CA ARG A 59 -13.21 -0.96 8.02
C ARG A 59 -12.10 -1.52 8.89
N THR A 60 -12.43 -2.36 9.87
CA THR A 60 -11.46 -2.94 10.81
C THR A 60 -10.41 -3.79 10.07
N LEU A 61 -10.85 -4.63 9.13
CA LEU A 61 -9.96 -5.45 8.31
C LEU A 61 -9.05 -4.60 7.40
N LEU A 62 -9.58 -3.53 6.80
CA LEU A 62 -8.82 -2.64 5.93
C LEU A 62 -7.83 -1.76 6.69
N ASP A 63 -8.19 -1.27 7.89
CA ASP A 63 -7.29 -0.53 8.77
C ASP A 63 -6.11 -1.44 9.16
N GLU A 64 -6.38 -2.68 9.62
CA GLU A 64 -5.32 -3.64 9.95
C GLU A 64 -4.45 -4.00 8.73
N ALA A 65 -5.06 -4.26 7.58
CA ALA A 65 -4.30 -4.60 6.38
C ALA A 65 -3.38 -3.45 5.95
N PHE A 66 -3.82 -2.20 6.09
CA PHE A 66 -3.03 -1.02 5.79
C PHE A 66 -1.85 -0.85 6.75
N ASP A 67 -2.07 -1.09 8.04
CA ASP A 67 -1.04 -1.00 9.07
C ASP A 67 0.00 -2.12 8.92
N LEU A 68 -0.43 -3.35 8.63
CA LEU A 68 0.47 -4.46 8.33
C LEU A 68 1.28 -4.21 7.06
N ALA A 69 0.65 -3.70 6.00
CA ALA A 69 1.32 -3.39 4.74
C ALA A 69 2.46 -2.38 4.90
N ALA A 70 2.39 -1.46 5.87
CA ALA A 70 3.49 -0.53 6.17
C ALA A 70 4.80 -1.25 6.56
N HIS A 71 4.70 -2.50 7.00
CA HIS A 71 5.81 -3.31 7.49
C HIS A 71 6.26 -4.39 6.47
N SER A 72 5.75 -4.35 5.23
CA SER A 72 6.20 -5.27 4.18
C SER A 72 7.71 -5.18 3.95
N HIS A 73 8.31 -6.31 3.56
CA HIS A 73 9.75 -6.35 3.28
C HIS A 73 10.18 -5.35 2.20
N PHE A 74 9.42 -5.26 1.10
CA PHE A 74 9.64 -4.28 0.04
C PHE A 74 8.74 -3.06 0.24
N GLN A 75 9.31 -1.88 0.07
CA GLN A 75 8.59 -0.61 0.27
C GLN A 75 7.88 -0.13 -1.01
N ILE A 76 8.51 -0.33 -2.17
CA ILE A 76 8.00 0.09 -3.47
C ILE A 76 8.22 -1.03 -4.49
N ALA A 77 7.25 -1.23 -5.39
CA ALA A 77 7.41 -2.15 -6.50
C ALA A 77 8.50 -1.68 -7.47
N MET A 78 9.16 -2.64 -8.11
CA MET A 78 10.05 -2.39 -9.23
C MET A 78 9.70 -3.31 -10.39
N ARG A 79 9.97 -2.88 -11.61
CA ARG A 79 9.69 -3.63 -12.84
C ARG A 79 10.91 -3.66 -13.75
N ALA A 80 11.00 -4.70 -14.55
CA ALA A 80 11.99 -4.76 -15.62
C ALA A 80 11.51 -3.88 -16.80
N PRO A 81 12.38 -3.05 -17.40
CA PRO A 81 12.04 -2.28 -18.58
C PRO A 81 11.88 -3.14 -19.84
N SER A 82 12.40 -4.38 -19.84
CA SER A 82 12.23 -5.37 -20.91
C SER A 82 11.81 -6.73 -20.37
N SER A 83 11.04 -7.48 -21.16
CA SER A 83 10.35 -8.71 -20.74
C SER A 83 11.16 -10.00 -20.84
N GLN A 84 12.46 -9.94 -21.17
CA GLN A 84 13.21 -11.13 -21.58
C GLN A 84 14.60 -11.18 -20.95
N SER A 85 14.76 -12.02 -19.92
CA SER A 85 16.02 -12.73 -19.62
C SER A 85 15.79 -13.78 -18.52
N ASP A 86 16.47 -14.91 -18.59
CA ASP A 86 16.64 -15.83 -17.46
C ASP A 86 17.70 -15.25 -16.49
N SER A 87 17.39 -14.10 -15.90
CA SER A 87 18.26 -13.39 -14.96
C SER A 87 17.64 -13.28 -13.58
N ALA A 88 18.49 -13.10 -12.57
CA ALA A 88 18.03 -12.83 -11.20
C ALA A 88 17.13 -11.58 -11.13
N ALA A 89 17.45 -10.54 -11.90
CA ALA A 89 16.64 -9.32 -12.00
C ALA A 89 15.24 -9.61 -12.57
N ALA A 90 15.13 -10.44 -13.62
CA ALA A 90 13.84 -10.80 -14.18
C ALA A 90 12.99 -11.64 -13.20
N SER A 91 13.61 -12.55 -12.45
CA SER A 91 12.92 -13.29 -11.38
C SER A 91 12.44 -12.35 -10.27
N LEU A 92 13.25 -11.37 -9.88
CA LEU A 92 12.86 -10.36 -8.89
C LEU A 92 11.72 -9.46 -9.40
N ALA A 93 11.75 -9.05 -10.67
CA ALA A 93 10.65 -8.29 -11.29
C ALA A 93 9.33 -9.07 -11.25
N LYS A 94 9.36 -10.39 -11.48
CA LYS A 94 8.16 -11.25 -11.35
C LYS A 94 7.63 -11.28 -9.91
N ALA A 95 8.51 -11.26 -8.91
CA ALA A 95 8.10 -11.17 -7.51
C ALA A 95 7.44 -9.83 -7.20
N TYR A 96 8.00 -8.71 -7.69
CA TYR A 96 7.39 -7.39 -7.54
C TYR A 96 6.02 -7.27 -8.24
N ALA A 97 5.82 -7.95 -9.37
CA ALA A 97 4.53 -7.99 -10.06
C ALA A 97 3.39 -8.63 -9.23
N LEU A 98 3.70 -9.25 -8.09
CA LEU A 98 2.69 -9.71 -7.12
C LEU A 98 2.11 -8.56 -6.27
N HIS A 99 2.68 -7.36 -6.34
CA HIS A 99 2.22 -6.15 -5.64
C HIS A 99 2.07 -6.36 -4.12
N LEU A 100 3.06 -7.04 -3.53
CA LEU A 100 3.17 -7.31 -2.10
C LEU A 100 4.04 -6.29 -1.35
N ASP A 101 4.48 -5.23 -2.04
CA ASP A 101 5.18 -4.10 -1.43
C ASP A 101 4.22 -3.19 -0.65
N SER A 102 4.78 -2.40 0.28
CA SER A 102 4.03 -1.48 1.14
C SER A 102 3.17 -0.51 0.34
N ALA A 103 3.75 0.20 -0.62
CA ALA A 103 3.03 1.19 -1.41
C ALA A 103 1.85 0.57 -2.18
N SER A 104 2.03 -0.59 -2.80
CA SER A 104 0.95 -1.27 -3.52
C SER A 104 -0.18 -1.73 -2.60
N LEU A 105 0.15 -2.40 -1.47
CA LEU A 105 -0.84 -2.93 -0.54
C LEU A 105 -1.60 -1.82 0.19
N GLN A 106 -0.92 -0.79 0.66
CA GLN A 106 -1.56 0.38 1.27
C GLN A 106 -2.47 1.11 0.28
N SER A 107 -2.02 1.28 -0.97
CA SER A 107 -2.86 1.86 -2.03
C SER A 107 -4.12 1.04 -2.30
N ARG A 108 -4.02 -0.30 -2.29
CA ARG A 108 -5.18 -1.18 -2.41
C ARG A 108 -6.15 -1.01 -1.24
N ALA A 109 -5.65 -0.91 -0.01
CA ALA A 109 -6.48 -0.66 1.17
C ALA A 109 -7.20 0.68 1.09
N VAL A 110 -6.50 1.75 0.68
CA VAL A 110 -7.09 3.08 0.43
C VAL A 110 -8.22 3.00 -0.58
N LEU A 111 -7.99 2.35 -1.72
CA LEU A 111 -8.99 2.23 -2.79
C LEU A 111 -10.21 1.41 -2.34
N ALA A 112 -10.01 0.36 -1.56
CA ALA A 112 -11.11 -0.42 -0.99
C ALA A 112 -11.91 0.39 0.05
N MET A 113 -11.23 1.12 0.94
CA MET A 113 -11.86 1.98 1.95
C MET A 113 -12.67 3.11 1.29
N LEU A 114 -12.18 3.65 0.17
CA LEU A 114 -12.81 4.75 -0.55
C LEU A 114 -14.22 4.42 -1.06
N GLN A 115 -14.54 3.13 -1.24
CA GLN A 115 -15.84 2.68 -1.73
C GLN A 115 -16.99 2.98 -0.76
N PHE A 116 -16.72 3.10 0.54
CA PHE A 116 -17.76 3.33 1.56
C PHE A 116 -17.38 4.38 2.61
N ASN A 117 -16.09 4.64 2.82
CA ASN A 117 -15.61 5.65 3.77
C ASN A 117 -14.53 6.55 3.18
N ARG A 118 -14.97 7.57 2.44
CA ARG A 118 -14.09 8.55 1.78
C ARG A 118 -13.17 9.33 2.73
N VAL A 119 -13.63 9.63 3.95
CA VAL A 119 -12.85 10.42 4.92
C VAL A 119 -11.67 9.58 5.40
N ARG A 120 -11.94 8.34 5.83
CA ARG A 120 -10.90 7.44 6.30
C ARG A 120 -9.93 7.06 5.18
N ALA A 121 -10.41 6.80 3.96
CA ALA A 121 -9.56 6.51 2.82
C ALA A 121 -8.56 7.65 2.53
N ARG A 122 -9.03 8.90 2.61
CA ARG A 122 -8.16 10.07 2.46
C ARG A 122 -7.14 10.16 3.60
N GLU A 123 -7.55 9.94 4.84
CA GLU A 123 -6.63 9.92 5.99
C GLU A 123 -5.53 8.87 5.82
N MET A 124 -5.89 7.64 5.43
CA MET A 124 -4.96 6.55 5.15
C MET A 124 -3.97 6.96 4.07
N PHE A 125 -4.44 7.50 2.95
CA PHE A 125 -3.55 7.95 1.88
C PHE A 125 -2.57 9.04 2.35
N LEU A 126 -3.07 10.02 3.11
CA LEU A 126 -2.24 11.11 3.63
C LEU A 126 -1.23 10.65 4.70
N SER A 127 -1.45 9.50 5.35
CA SER A 127 -0.49 8.91 6.28
C SER A 127 0.56 8.03 5.60
N MET A 128 0.38 7.70 4.31
CA MET A 128 1.39 6.95 3.57
C MET A 128 2.63 7.82 3.37
N PRO A 129 3.84 7.27 3.55
CA PRO A 129 5.04 7.98 3.15
C PRO A 129 5.02 8.21 1.64
N GLN A 130 5.45 9.39 1.21
CA GLN A 130 5.69 9.61 -0.21
C GLN A 130 6.83 8.66 -0.66
N PRO A 131 6.69 7.96 -1.80
CA PRO A 131 7.71 7.02 -2.24
C PRO A 131 9.08 7.71 -2.38
N GLU A 132 10.05 7.21 -1.63
CA GLU A 132 11.45 7.60 -1.80
C GLU A 132 12.03 6.82 -2.99
N LEU A 133 12.47 7.54 -4.01
CA LEU A 133 12.97 6.96 -5.25
C LEU A 133 14.44 7.33 -5.44
N PRO A 134 15.38 6.61 -4.79
CA PRO A 134 16.81 6.78 -5.01
C PRO A 134 17.18 6.85 -6.49
N ALA A 135 18.15 7.68 -6.84
CA ALA A 135 18.57 7.84 -8.23
C ALA A 135 19.10 6.51 -8.80
N LEU A 136 18.48 6.04 -9.89
CA LEU A 136 18.93 4.88 -10.64
C LEU A 136 19.98 5.27 -11.67
N THR A 137 20.86 4.33 -11.97
CA THR A 137 21.88 4.41 -13.02
C THR A 137 21.50 3.53 -14.20
N CYS A 138 22.15 3.72 -15.36
CA CYS A 138 21.95 2.85 -16.52
C CYS A 138 22.42 1.39 -16.29
N LYS A 139 23.07 1.09 -15.17
CA LYS A 139 23.48 -0.27 -14.80
C LYS A 139 22.40 -1.01 -14.01
N ASP A 140 21.42 -0.30 -13.47
CA ASP A 140 20.34 -0.89 -12.70
C ASP A 140 19.38 -1.60 -13.65
N ALA A 141 19.11 -2.88 -13.35
CA ALA A 141 18.30 -3.74 -14.21
C ALA A 141 16.79 -3.52 -14.05
N LEU A 142 16.38 -2.84 -12.97
CA LEU A 142 14.99 -2.60 -12.61
C LEU A 142 14.75 -1.10 -12.44
N VAL A 143 13.53 -0.68 -12.75
CA VAL A 143 13.04 0.68 -12.55
C VAL A 143 11.87 0.66 -11.58
N TYR A 144 11.63 1.76 -10.88
CA TYR A 144 10.51 1.87 -9.95
C TYR A 144 9.16 1.74 -10.68
N ASP A 145 8.22 1.10 -10.00
CA ASP A 145 6.82 1.06 -10.35
C ASP A 145 6.01 1.75 -9.24
N VAL A 146 5.59 2.99 -9.52
CA VAL A 146 4.83 3.83 -8.60
C VAL A 146 3.35 3.90 -8.97
N GLU A 147 2.88 3.08 -9.92
CA GLU A 147 1.54 3.20 -10.49
C GLU A 147 0.45 3.07 -9.42
N ALA A 148 0.58 2.11 -8.52
CA ALA A 148 -0.41 1.86 -7.47
C ALA A 148 -0.62 3.10 -6.57
N PHE A 149 0.47 3.76 -6.19
CA PHE A 149 0.45 4.97 -5.35
C PHE A 149 -0.28 6.13 -6.05
N TYR A 150 0.10 6.44 -7.28
CA TYR A 150 -0.49 7.56 -8.03
C TYR A 150 -1.94 7.27 -8.45
N ARG A 151 -2.30 6.01 -8.70
CA ARG A 151 -3.69 5.59 -8.91
C ARG A 151 -4.55 5.87 -7.68
N ALA A 152 -4.04 5.55 -6.48
CA ALA A 152 -4.71 5.87 -5.23
C ALA A 152 -4.82 7.40 -5.00
N LEU A 153 -3.75 8.16 -5.28
CA LEU A 153 -3.77 9.63 -5.23
C LEU A 153 -4.92 10.21 -6.09
N GLY A 154 -4.99 9.83 -7.36
CA GLY A 154 -6.02 10.32 -8.28
C GLY A 154 -7.42 9.92 -7.82
N ALA A 155 -7.60 8.69 -7.32
CA ALA A 155 -8.89 8.24 -6.79
C ALA A 155 -9.32 9.05 -5.56
N VAL A 156 -8.39 9.32 -4.63
CA VAL A 156 -8.65 10.15 -3.45
C VAL A 156 -8.96 11.60 -3.85
N ALA A 157 -8.24 12.17 -4.82
CA ALA A 157 -8.53 13.51 -5.32
C ALA A 157 -9.94 13.59 -5.94
N ARG A 158 -10.36 12.56 -6.69
CA ARG A 158 -11.67 12.54 -7.35
C ARG A 158 -12.84 12.30 -6.38
N SER A 159 -12.68 11.39 -5.41
CA SER A 159 -13.79 10.87 -4.61
C SER A 159 -13.63 11.03 -3.09
N GLY A 160 -12.44 11.41 -2.62
CA GLY A 160 -12.10 11.56 -1.20
C GLY A 160 -12.59 12.86 -0.55
N PHE A 161 -13.07 13.83 -1.34
CA PHE A 161 -13.45 15.17 -0.88
C PHE A 161 -14.96 15.41 -0.97
N SER A 162 -15.51 16.08 0.03
CA SER A 162 -16.89 16.57 0.05
C SER A 162 -17.12 17.72 -0.93
N ALA A 163 -18.38 18.00 -1.26
CA ALA A 163 -18.72 19.12 -2.16
C ALA A 163 -18.18 20.47 -1.67
N LYS A 164 -18.21 20.72 -0.35
CA LYS A 164 -17.69 21.94 0.28
C LYS A 164 -16.17 22.07 0.11
N GLU A 165 -15.43 20.98 0.32
CA GLU A 165 -13.98 20.95 0.13
C GLU A 165 -13.60 21.10 -1.35
N ARG A 166 -14.38 20.49 -2.27
CA ARG A 166 -14.16 20.65 -3.71
C ARG A 166 -14.41 22.07 -4.19
N ALA A 167 -15.40 22.77 -3.64
CA ALA A 167 -15.65 24.19 -3.92
C ALA A 167 -14.48 25.09 -3.50
N ARG A 168 -13.69 24.69 -2.49
CA ARG A 168 -12.44 25.34 -2.09
C ARG A 168 -11.19 24.85 -2.84
N GLN A 169 -11.39 23.92 -3.78
CA GLN A 169 -10.31 23.29 -4.56
C GLN A 169 -9.32 22.45 -3.72
N ASP A 170 -9.72 21.99 -2.52
CA ASP A 170 -8.84 21.20 -1.64
C ASP A 170 -8.26 19.94 -2.35
N HIS A 171 -9.09 19.28 -3.16
CA HIS A 171 -8.67 18.15 -4.01
C HIS A 171 -7.62 18.50 -5.08
N VAL A 172 -7.66 19.71 -5.63
CA VAL A 172 -6.67 20.20 -6.60
C VAL A 172 -5.38 20.56 -5.88
N SER A 173 -5.47 21.20 -4.70
CA SER A 173 -4.30 21.49 -3.87
C SER A 173 -3.54 20.22 -3.49
N LEU A 174 -4.25 19.12 -3.19
CA LEU A 174 -3.63 17.80 -2.97
C LEU A 174 -2.83 17.37 -4.21
N LEU A 175 -3.43 17.39 -5.40
CA LEU A 175 -2.72 17.00 -6.63
C LEU A 175 -1.50 17.89 -6.90
N LEU A 176 -1.61 19.21 -6.72
CA LEU A 176 -0.50 20.14 -6.92
C LEU A 176 0.67 19.88 -5.96
N GLN A 177 0.37 19.52 -4.70
CA GLN A 177 1.40 19.15 -3.73
C GLN A 177 2.25 17.98 -4.22
N TYR A 178 1.60 16.92 -4.74
CA TYR A 178 2.30 15.74 -5.26
C TYR A 178 2.94 15.99 -6.63
N ALA A 179 2.34 16.84 -7.48
CA ALA A 179 2.92 17.27 -8.75
C ALA A 179 4.28 17.95 -8.55
N GLY A 180 4.36 18.86 -7.58
CA GLY A 180 5.59 19.57 -7.23
C GLY A 180 6.70 18.67 -6.68
N GLY A 181 6.36 17.46 -6.24
CA GLY A 181 7.29 16.45 -5.74
C GLY A 181 7.75 15.41 -6.78
N VAL A 182 7.34 15.54 -8.05
CA VAL A 182 7.80 14.66 -9.13
C VAL A 182 9.26 14.98 -9.47
N HIS A 183 10.15 14.02 -9.28
CA HIS A 183 11.60 14.21 -9.48
C HIS A 183 12.28 13.06 -10.24
N THR A 184 11.54 12.01 -10.59
CA THR A 184 12.02 10.91 -11.44
C THR A 184 11.11 10.70 -12.64
N ALA A 185 11.68 10.20 -13.74
CA ALA A 185 10.92 9.91 -14.96
C ALA A 185 9.80 8.86 -14.71
N ALA A 186 10.01 7.94 -13.78
CA ALA A 186 9.02 6.91 -13.43
C ALA A 186 7.70 7.48 -12.86
N GLN A 187 7.72 8.71 -12.35
CA GLN A 187 6.55 9.36 -11.75
C GLN A 187 5.74 10.19 -12.75
N VAL A 188 6.29 10.55 -13.91
CA VAL A 188 5.66 11.50 -14.84
C VAL A 188 4.34 10.95 -15.38
N ASP A 189 4.35 9.76 -15.97
CA ASP A 189 3.14 9.18 -16.57
C ASP A 189 2.08 8.85 -15.51
N PRO A 190 2.42 8.19 -14.37
CA PRO A 190 1.43 7.96 -13.32
C PRO A 190 0.86 9.23 -12.71
N MET A 191 1.67 10.29 -12.54
CA MET A 191 1.17 11.58 -12.06
C MET A 191 0.20 12.21 -13.06
N ASN A 192 0.54 12.17 -14.36
CA ASN A 192 -0.36 12.66 -15.40
C ASN A 192 -1.70 11.91 -15.39
N ALA A 193 -1.68 10.58 -15.24
CA ALA A 193 -2.88 9.76 -15.09
C ALA A 193 -3.68 10.05 -13.80
N ALA A 194 -3.02 10.48 -12.73
CA ALA A 194 -3.70 10.87 -11.48
C ALA A 194 -4.48 12.18 -11.61
N ILE A 195 -4.02 13.08 -12.49
CA ILE A 195 -4.64 14.39 -12.75
C ILE A 195 -5.81 14.28 -13.75
N ALA A 196 -5.74 13.30 -14.66
CA ALA A 196 -6.79 13.01 -15.64
C ALA A 196 -8.10 12.50 -14.98
#